data_AF-D1CTG4-F1
#
_entry.id   AF-D1CTG4-F1
#
_cell.length_a   1.000
_cell.length_b   1.000
_cell.length_c   1.000
_cell.angle_alpha   90.00
_cell.angle_beta   90.00
_cell.angle_gamma   90.00
#
_symmetry.space_group_name_H-M   'P 1'
#
loop_
_entity.id
_entity.type
_entity.pdbx_description
1 polymer ?
#
loop_
_entity_poly.entity_id
_entity_poly.type
_entity_poly.pdbx_seq_one_letter_code
_entity_poly.pdbx_strand_id
1 'polypeptide(L)'
;RNAYPGINALTLMHVADPADVRITQLRAVVEYAVKRKIANGAADYWDHATLLELAVLGKDQHASNAQLAELLPHVREVWEPKTTAKNLGFVMDALPGDSKDRIWIKEIIEQLLES
;
A
#
# COMPACT_ATOMS: atom_id res chain seq x y z
N ARG A 1 12.36 6.13 -10.22
CA ARG A 1 11.90 7.36 -9.52
C ARG A 1 10.63 7.86 -10.21
N ASN A 2 9.49 7.61 -9.59
CA ASN A 2 8.36 8.53 -9.44
C ASN A 2 7.36 7.77 -8.57
N ALA A 3 7.32 8.10 -7.27
CA ALA A 3 6.23 7.65 -6.41
C ALA A 3 4.93 8.09 -7.09
N TYR A 4 3.94 7.19 -7.14
CA TYR A 4 2.64 7.55 -7.69
C TYR A 4 2.08 8.68 -6.81
N PRO A 5 1.93 9.92 -7.30
CA PRO A 5 1.54 11.03 -6.42
C PRO A 5 0.18 10.77 -5.75
N GLY A 6 -0.67 9.96 -6.39
CA GLY A 6 -1.95 9.53 -5.85
C GLY A 6 -1.84 8.70 -4.56
N ILE A 7 -0.89 7.76 -4.46
CA ILE A 7 -0.79 6.93 -3.25
C ILE A 7 -0.26 7.73 -2.05
N ASN A 8 0.74 8.57 -2.27
CA ASN A 8 1.24 9.46 -1.22
C ASN A 8 0.14 10.40 -0.69
N ALA A 9 -0.69 10.94 -1.58
CA ALA A 9 -1.83 11.77 -1.19
C ALA A 9 -2.84 10.97 -0.34
N LEU A 10 -3.17 9.75 -0.76
CA LEU A 10 -4.07 8.86 0.00
C LEU A 10 -3.51 8.51 1.38
N THR A 11 -2.22 8.21 1.48
CA THR A 11 -1.55 7.95 2.76
C THR A 11 -1.61 9.17 3.67
N LEU A 12 -1.32 10.37 3.16
CA LEU A 12 -1.41 11.61 3.95
C LEU A 12 -2.86 11.93 4.38
N MET A 13 -3.84 11.68 3.51
CA MET A 13 -5.26 11.83 3.87
C MET A 13 -5.66 10.87 4.98
N HIS A 14 -5.26 9.60 4.89
CA HIS A 14 -5.53 8.60 5.93
C HIS A 14 -4.86 8.94 7.26
N VAL A 15 -3.62 9.44 7.23
CA VAL A 15 -2.93 9.90 8.44
C VAL A 15 -3.64 11.09 9.09
N ALA A 16 -4.20 12.00 8.28
CA ALA A 16 -4.95 13.14 8.80
C ALA A 16 -6.32 12.73 9.37
N ASP A 17 -7.05 11.87 8.66
CA ASP A 17 -8.35 11.33 9.06
C ASP A 17 -8.61 9.97 8.40
N PRO A 18 -8.45 8.85 9.13
CA PRO A 18 -8.73 7.50 8.61
C PRO A 18 -10.18 7.26 8.21
N ALA A 19 -11.12 8.13 8.61
CA ALA A 19 -12.53 8.04 8.28
C ALA A 19 -12.93 8.95 7.10
N ASP A 20 -11.97 9.65 6.47
CA ASP A 20 -12.25 10.53 5.35
C ASP A 20 -12.81 9.77 4.14
N VAL A 21 -14.08 10.00 3.85
CA VAL A 21 -14.83 9.35 2.76
C VAL A 21 -14.22 9.58 1.37
N ARG A 22 -13.42 10.64 1.19
CA ARG A 22 -12.73 10.95 -0.08
C ARG A 22 -11.62 9.94 -0.39
N ILE A 23 -11.07 9.27 0.64
CA ILE A 23 -10.05 8.22 0.48
C ILE A 23 -10.62 7.12 -0.44
N THR A 24 -11.83 6.64 -0.17
CA THR A 24 -12.47 5.59 -0.99
C THR A 24 -12.64 6.01 -2.45
N GLN A 25 -13.02 7.27 -2.71
CA GLN A 25 -13.20 7.78 -4.07
C GLN A 25 -11.87 7.86 -4.83
N LEU A 26 -10.83 8.41 -4.19
CA LEU A 26 -9.51 8.56 -4.80
C LEU A 26 -8.81 7.20 -4.96
N ARG A 27 -9.00 6.25 -4.05
CA ARG A 27 -8.46 4.89 -4.15
C ARG A 27 -8.84 4.22 -5.47
N ALA A 28 -10.12 4.28 -5.86
CA ALA A 28 -10.58 3.67 -7.12
C ALA A 28 -9.90 4.30 -8.36
N VAL A 29 -9.64 5.61 -8.34
CA VAL A 29 -8.96 6.31 -9.44
C VAL A 29 -7.49 5.89 -9.54
N VAL A 30 -6.78 5.85 -8.40
CA VAL A 30 -5.38 5.43 -8.35
C VAL A 30 -5.24 3.97 -8.74
N GLU A 31 -6.12 3.10 -8.22
CA GLU A 31 -6.16 1.68 -8.54
C GLU A 31 -6.33 1.43 -10.04
N TYR A 32 -7.31 2.09 -10.66
CA TYR A 32 -7.55 1.98 -12.10
C TYR A 32 -6.30 2.38 -12.91
N ALA A 33 -5.68 3.51 -12.55
CA ALA A 33 -4.57 4.05 -13.30
C ALA A 33 -3.30 3.17 -13.18
N VAL A 34 -3.04 2.60 -11.99
CA VAL A 34 -1.96 1.64 -11.76
C VAL A 34 -2.22 0.30 -12.48
N LYS A 35 -3.43 -0.27 -12.34
CA LYS A 35 -3.80 -1.51 -13.05
C LYS A 35 -3.68 -1.37 -14.56
N ARG A 36 -4.06 -0.22 -15.11
CA ARG A 36 -3.90 0.07 -16.54
C ARG A 36 -2.43 0.14 -16.96
N LYS A 37 -1.56 0.72 -16.14
CA LYS A 37 -0.11 0.76 -16.40
C LYS A 37 0.49 -0.65 -16.37
N ILE A 38 0.09 -1.48 -15.42
CA ILE A 38 0.49 -2.90 -15.33
C ILE A 38 0.04 -3.68 -16.56
N ALA A 39 -1.24 -3.55 -16.95
CA ALA A 39 -1.78 -4.22 -18.13
C ALA A 39 -1.06 -3.84 -19.44
N ASN A 40 -0.44 -2.65 -19.51
CA ASN A 40 0.35 -2.20 -20.65
C ASN A 40 1.82 -2.69 -20.63
N GLY A 41 2.20 -3.53 -19.66
CA GLY A 41 3.54 -4.13 -19.58
C GLY A 41 4.65 -3.18 -19.11
N ALA A 42 4.30 -2.04 -18.53
CA ALA A 42 5.24 -1.00 -18.10
C ALA A 42 5.38 -0.89 -16.57
N ALA A 43 5.03 -1.96 -15.84
CA ALA A 43 5.07 -1.97 -14.38
C ALA A 43 6.49 -2.07 -13.83
N ASP A 44 6.73 -1.40 -12.72
CA ASP A 44 7.86 -1.67 -11.84
C ASP A 44 7.39 -1.98 -10.41
N TYR A 45 8.34 -2.24 -9.52
CA TYR A 45 8.09 -2.48 -8.09
C TYR A 45 7.08 -1.49 -7.48
N TRP A 46 7.16 -0.21 -7.83
CA TRP A 46 6.33 0.84 -7.22
C TRP A 46 4.86 0.73 -7.62
N ASP A 47 4.57 0.21 -8.81
CA ASP A 47 3.20 -0.05 -9.23
C ASP A 47 2.57 -1.17 -8.40
N HIS A 48 3.31 -2.26 -8.17
CA HIS A 48 2.86 -3.35 -7.29
C HIS A 48 2.78 -2.90 -5.82
N ALA A 49 3.74 -2.10 -5.35
CA ALA A 49 3.73 -1.54 -3.99
C ALA A 49 2.51 -0.63 -3.80
N THR A 50 2.14 0.14 -4.82
CA THR A 50 0.93 0.96 -4.79
C THR A 50 -0.33 0.10 -4.65
N LEU A 51 -0.43 -1.03 -5.35
CA LEU A 51 -1.58 -1.94 -5.19
C LEU A 51 -1.66 -2.53 -3.77
N LEU A 52 -0.52 -2.88 -3.17
CA LEU A 52 -0.46 -3.31 -1.78
C LEU A 52 -0.94 -2.20 -0.82
N GLU A 53 -0.39 -1.00 -0.94
CA GLU A 53 -0.78 0.15 -0.10
C GLU A 53 -2.28 0.49 -0.25
N LEU A 54 -2.82 0.40 -1.47
CA LEU A 54 -4.25 0.59 -1.74
C LEU A 54 -5.13 -0.48 -1.10
N ALA A 55 -4.69 -1.75 -1.09
CA ALA A 55 -5.41 -2.84 -0.43
C ALA A 55 -5.42 -2.65 1.10
N VAL A 56 -4.28 -2.23 1.67
CA VAL A 56 -4.15 -1.94 3.10
C VAL A 56 -5.07 -0.78 3.50
N LEU A 57 -5.07 0.32 2.74
CA LEU A 57 -6.00 1.45 2.94
C LEU A 57 -7.48 1.03 2.81
N GLY A 58 -7.75 -0.10 2.17
CA GLY A 58 -9.09 -0.69 2.08
C GLY A 58 -9.50 -1.57 3.24
N LYS A 59 -8.58 -1.83 4.17
CA LYS A 59 -8.77 -2.79 5.25
C LYS A 59 -9.14 -4.18 4.73
N ASP A 60 -8.65 -4.53 3.54
CA ASP A 60 -8.87 -5.84 2.92
C ASP A 60 -7.62 -6.69 3.13
N GLN A 61 -7.61 -7.46 4.22
CA GLN A 61 -6.48 -8.33 4.57
C GLN A 61 -6.19 -9.36 3.47
N HIS A 62 -7.23 -9.93 2.87
CA HIS A 62 -7.05 -10.98 1.86
C HIS A 62 -6.40 -10.40 0.60
N ALA A 63 -6.93 -9.27 0.11
CA ALA A 63 -6.32 -8.57 -1.02
C ALA A 63 -4.90 -8.09 -0.69
N SER A 64 -4.66 -7.59 0.51
CA SER A 64 -3.33 -7.13 0.93
C SER A 64 -2.30 -8.26 0.91
N ASN A 65 -2.65 -9.44 1.40
CA ASN A 65 -1.77 -10.61 1.35
C ASN A 65 -1.51 -11.08 -0.09
N ALA A 66 -2.53 -11.06 -0.95
CA ALA A 66 -2.36 -11.39 -2.36
C ALA A 66 -1.44 -10.39 -3.08
N GLN A 67 -1.58 -9.09 -2.80
CA GLN A 67 -0.72 -8.05 -3.37
C GLN A 67 0.72 -8.13 -2.81
N LEU A 68 0.90 -8.51 -1.54
CA LEU A 68 2.23 -8.75 -0.98
C LEU A 68 2.94 -9.88 -1.73
N ALA A 69 2.26 -11.02 -1.92
CA ALA A 69 2.82 -12.15 -2.66
C ALA A 69 3.19 -11.79 -4.11
N GLU A 70 2.40 -10.94 -4.75
CA GLU A 70 2.69 -10.42 -6.09
C GLU A 70 3.82 -9.37 -6.10
N LEU A 71 3.98 -8.59 -5.04
CA LEU A 71 4.99 -7.55 -4.91
C LEU A 71 6.40 -8.12 -4.72
N LEU A 72 6.56 -9.12 -3.86
CA LEU A 72 7.88 -9.61 -3.43
C LEU A 72 8.81 -10.04 -4.58
N PRO A 73 8.34 -10.73 -5.64
CA PRO A 73 9.18 -11.07 -6.80
C PRO A 73 9.72 -9.87 -7.58
N HIS A 74 9.12 -8.68 -7.41
CA HIS A 74 9.50 -7.46 -8.10
C HIS A 74 10.53 -6.62 -7.34
N VAL A 75 10.96 -7.07 -6.15
CA VAL A 75 12.03 -6.40 -5.38
C VAL A 75 13.34 -6.47 -6.16
N ARG A 76 13.93 -5.31 -6.41
CA ARG A 76 15.25 -5.21 -7.08
C ARG A 76 16.30 -4.66 -6.13
N GLU A 77 15.87 -3.86 -5.17
CA GLU A 77 16.74 -3.16 -4.25
C GLU A 77 16.28 -3.38 -2.80
N VAL A 78 17.22 -3.62 -1.88
CA VAL A 78 16.94 -3.91 -0.46
C VAL A 78 16.22 -2.74 0.25
N TRP A 79 16.24 -1.54 -0.31
CA TRP A 79 15.57 -0.36 0.25
C TRP A 79 14.12 -0.19 -0.23
N GLU A 80 13.71 -0.87 -1.31
CA GLU A 80 12.36 -0.80 -1.87
C GLU A 80 11.31 -1.30 -0.85
N PRO A 81 11.40 -2.54 -0.32
CA PRO A 81 10.50 -3.05 0.72
C PRO A 81 10.50 -2.21 1.99
N LYS A 82 11.66 -1.70 2.42
CA LYS A 82 11.78 -0.83 3.61
C LYS A 82 11.00 0.47 3.45
N THR A 83 10.93 1.00 2.24
CA THR A 83 10.16 2.22 1.95
C THR A 83 8.66 1.93 2.03
N THR A 84 8.20 0.85 1.42
CA THR A 84 6.81 0.40 1.47
C THR A 84 6.38 0.08 2.91
N ALA A 85 7.22 -0.64 3.67
CA ALA A 85 7.00 -0.94 5.08
C ALA A 85 6.81 0.33 5.92
N LYS A 86 7.62 1.36 5.67
CA LYS A 86 7.49 2.65 6.34
C LYS A 86 6.16 3.34 6.02
N ASN A 87 5.72 3.31 4.76
CA ASN A 87 4.42 3.87 4.37
C ASN A 87 3.26 3.14 5.05
N LEU A 88 3.29 1.80 5.07
CA LEU A 88 2.30 0.99 5.79
C LEU A 88 2.31 1.25 7.30
N GLY A 89 3.49 1.54 7.88
CA GLY A 89 3.62 2.00 9.26
C GLY A 89 2.80 3.25 9.54
N PHE A 90 2.87 4.28 8.67
CA PHE A 90 2.04 5.47 8.82
C PHE A 90 0.54 5.17 8.76
N VAL A 91 0.12 4.28 7.85
CA VAL A 91 -1.29 3.86 7.73
C VAL A 91 -1.75 3.13 9.00
N MET A 92 -0.92 2.23 9.54
CA MET A 92 -1.19 1.48 10.75
C MET A 92 -1.25 2.36 12.00
N ASP A 93 -0.34 3.33 12.13
CA ASP A 93 -0.23 4.20 13.29
C ASP A 93 -1.38 5.22 13.40
N ALA A 94 -2.03 5.53 12.26
CA ALA A 94 -3.22 6.36 12.24
C ALA A 94 -4.49 5.62 12.72
N LEU A 95 -4.48 4.29 12.80
CA LEU A 95 -5.62 3.51 13.27
C LEU A 95 -5.72 3.54 14.81
N PRO A 96 -6.94 3.36 15.38
CA PRO A 96 -7.10 3.17 16.82
C PRO A 96 -6.21 2.03 17.35
N GLY A 97 -5.67 2.19 18.55
CA GLY A 97 -4.72 1.23 19.14
C GLY A 97 -5.29 -0.19 19.31
N ASP A 98 -6.61 -0.31 19.46
CA ASP A 98 -7.38 -1.55 19.58
C ASP A 98 -7.92 -2.08 18.23
N SER A 99 -7.59 -1.42 17.12
CA SER A 99 -7.98 -1.88 15.79
C SER A 99 -7.32 -3.22 15.47
N LYS A 100 -8.15 -4.21 15.15
CA LYS A 100 -7.71 -5.54 14.68
C LYS A 100 -6.88 -5.45 13.39
N ASP A 101 -7.07 -4.38 12.62
CA ASP A 101 -6.33 -4.19 11.37
C ASP A 101 -4.83 -4.00 11.61
N ARG A 102 -4.45 -3.44 12.75
CA ARG A 102 -3.04 -3.24 13.09
C ARG A 102 -2.28 -4.56 13.19
N ILE A 103 -2.94 -5.66 13.54
CA ILE A 103 -2.30 -6.98 13.70
C ILE A 103 -1.79 -7.46 12.35
N TRP A 104 -2.68 -7.56 11.36
CA TRP A 104 -2.30 -8.09 10.06
C TRP A 104 -1.48 -7.10 9.22
N ILE A 105 -1.67 -5.79 9.40
CA ILE A 105 -0.79 -4.80 8.76
C ILE A 105 0.64 -4.94 9.29
N LYS A 106 0.83 -5.21 10.59
CA LYS A 106 2.15 -5.46 11.18
C LYS A 106 2.81 -6.71 10.59
N GLU A 107 2.07 -7.79 10.40
CA GLU A 107 2.57 -9.02 9.76
C GLU A 107 3.04 -8.78 8.31
N ILE A 108 2.34 -7.93 7.55
CA ILE A 108 2.77 -7.52 6.21
C ILE A 108 4.06 -6.68 6.28
N ILE A 109 4.13 -5.73 7.23
CA ILE A 109 5.32 -4.90 7.44
C ILE A 109 6.53 -5.77 7.77
N GLU A 110 6.38 -6.78 8.63
CA GLU A 110 7.46 -7.69 9.01
C GLU A 110 7.98 -8.49 7.80
N GLN A 111 7.09 -9.04 6.97
CA GLN A 111 7.47 -9.73 5.73
C GLN A 111 8.18 -8.82 4.72
N LEU A 112 7.77 -7.55 4.63
CA LEU A 112 8.49 -6.54 3.82
C LEU A 112 9.88 -6.23 4.37
N LEU A 113 10.11 -6.33 5.68
CA LEU A 113 11.42 -6.05 6.27
C LEU A 113 12.38 -7.26 6.18
N GLU A 114 11.85 -8.45 5.95
CA GLU A 114 12.60 -9.70 5.77
C GLU A 114 12.97 -9.99 4.31
N SER A 115 12.43 -9.21 3.36
CA SER A 115 12.61 -9.42 1.90
C SER A 115 13.81 -8.70 1.28
#